data_AF-F3UR20-F1
#
_entry.id   AF-F3UR20-F1
#
_cell.length_a   1.000
_cell.length_b   1.000
_cell.length_c   1.000
_cell.angle_alpha   90.00
_cell.angle_beta   90.00
_cell.angle_gamma   90.00
#
_symmetry.space_group_name_H-M   'P 1'
#
loop_
_entity.id
_entity.type
_entity.pdbx_description
1 polymer ?
#
loop_
_entity_poly.entity_id
_entity_poly.type
_entity_poly.pdbx_seq_one_letter_code
_entity_poly.pdbx_strand_id
1 'polypeptide(L)'
;MSTHPIRVFSEIGKLKKVMLHRPGKELENLQPDYLERLLFDDIPFLEDSQKEHDNFAQALRNEGVEVLYLEQLAAESLTSPEIREQFIEEYLEEANIRGRETKKAIRELLRGIKDNRELVEKTMAGVQKVELPEIPEEAKGLTDLVESDYPFAIDPMPNLYFTRDPFATIGNAVSLNHMYADTRNRETLYGKYIFKYHPVYGGKVDLVYNREEDTRIEGGDELVLSKDVLAVGISQRTDAASIEKLLVNIFKKNVGFKKVLAFEFANNRKFMHLDTVFTMVDYDKFTIHPEIEGDLRVYSVTYVDDKLKIVEEKGDLAEILAENLGVEKVHLIRCGGGNIVAAAREQWNDGSNTLTIAPGVVVVYDRNTVTNKILEEYGLRLIKIRGSELVRGRGGPRCMSMPFEREEI
;
A
#
# COMPACT_ATOMS: atom_id res chain seq x y z
N MET A 1 -12.53 12.02 23.24
CA MET A 1 -12.21 12.13 21.80
C MET A 1 -10.71 11.95 21.67
N SER A 2 -10.23 11.06 20.78
CA SER A 2 -8.79 10.81 20.59
C SER A 2 -8.05 12.10 20.24
N THR A 3 -6.87 12.32 20.79
CA THR A 3 -6.01 13.48 20.53
C THR A 3 -5.26 13.38 19.20
N HIS A 4 -5.13 12.18 18.63
CA HIS A 4 -4.44 11.92 17.36
C HIS A 4 -5.40 11.33 16.31
N PRO A 5 -5.34 11.81 15.05
CA PRO A 5 -6.21 11.31 13.98
C PRO A 5 -5.75 9.96 13.40
N ILE A 6 -4.48 9.59 13.60
CA ILE A 6 -3.90 8.27 13.29
C ILE A 6 -3.54 7.59 14.61
N ARG A 7 -3.84 6.29 14.75
CA ARG A 7 -3.46 5.46 15.90
C ARG A 7 -3.35 3.99 15.51
N VAL A 8 -2.15 3.55 15.16
CA VAL A 8 -1.87 2.19 14.70
C VAL A 8 -0.60 1.65 15.38
N PHE A 9 -0.78 0.89 16.46
CA PHE A 9 0.30 0.30 17.27
C PHE A 9 0.32 -1.24 17.20
N SER A 10 -0.42 -1.85 16.27
CA SER A 10 -0.41 -3.29 16.02
C SER A 10 -0.96 -3.61 14.64
N GLU A 11 -0.67 -4.79 14.10
CA GLU A 11 -1.31 -5.34 12.89
C GLU A 11 -2.65 -6.02 13.20
N ILE A 12 -2.89 -6.39 14.47
CA ILE A 12 -3.98 -7.29 14.86
C ILE A 12 -5.04 -6.66 15.76
N GLY A 13 -4.75 -5.52 16.40
CA GLY A 13 -5.69 -4.82 17.27
C GLY A 13 -6.99 -4.49 16.53
N LYS A 14 -8.11 -4.46 17.26
CA LYS A 14 -9.44 -4.31 16.65
C LYS A 14 -9.48 -3.07 15.76
N LEU A 15 -9.68 -3.28 14.47
CA LEU A 15 -9.71 -2.25 13.45
C LEU A 15 -10.93 -1.35 13.64
N LYS A 16 -10.71 -0.04 13.64
CA LYS A 16 -11.75 0.98 13.83
C LYS A 16 -11.95 1.83 12.59
N LYS A 17 -10.85 2.25 11.97
CA LYS A 17 -10.85 3.03 10.73
C LYS A 17 -9.85 2.46 9.76
N VAL A 18 -10.23 2.36 8.50
CA VAL A 18 -9.38 1.87 7.42
C VAL A 18 -9.64 2.67 6.15
N MET A 19 -8.58 3.05 5.47
CA MET A 19 -8.64 3.67 4.15
C MET A 19 -8.52 2.59 3.07
N LEU A 20 -9.40 2.67 2.09
CA LEU A 20 -9.39 1.91 0.84
C LEU A 20 -9.36 2.87 -0.35
N HIS A 21 -9.29 2.35 -1.56
CA HIS A 21 -9.56 3.09 -2.79
C HIS A 21 -10.43 2.25 -3.70
N ARG A 22 -11.58 2.78 -4.11
CA ARG A 22 -12.50 2.03 -4.96
C ARG A 22 -12.00 2.06 -6.40
N PRO A 23 -11.81 0.90 -7.07
CA PRO A 23 -11.34 0.89 -8.45
C PRO A 23 -12.21 1.74 -9.39
N GLY A 24 -11.54 2.57 -10.19
CA GLY A 24 -12.11 3.51 -11.16
C GLY A 24 -11.61 3.30 -12.58
N LYS A 25 -11.67 4.37 -13.38
CA LYS A 25 -11.36 4.34 -14.83
C LYS A 25 -9.89 4.07 -15.14
N GLU A 26 -9.00 4.17 -14.14
CA GLU A 26 -7.62 3.72 -14.26
C GLU A 26 -7.50 2.24 -14.65
N LEU A 27 -8.47 1.40 -14.28
CA LEU A 27 -8.51 0.00 -14.73
C LEU A 27 -9.05 -0.16 -16.16
N GLU A 28 -9.99 0.70 -16.58
CA GLU A 28 -10.47 0.73 -17.98
C GLU A 28 -9.37 1.17 -18.96
N ASN A 29 -8.38 1.91 -18.45
CA ASN A 29 -7.22 2.38 -19.21
C ASN A 29 -6.06 1.37 -19.23
N LEU A 30 -6.26 0.12 -18.80
CA LEU A 30 -5.30 -0.96 -19.00
C LEU A 30 -5.36 -1.49 -20.44
N GLN A 31 -4.19 -1.72 -21.03
CA GLN A 31 -4.05 -2.30 -22.37
C GLN A 31 -3.02 -3.45 -22.34
N PRO A 32 -3.22 -4.54 -23.11
CA PRO A 32 -2.35 -5.72 -23.04
C PRO A 32 -0.86 -5.43 -23.23
N ASP A 33 -0.52 -4.56 -24.20
CA ASP A 33 0.87 -4.26 -24.57
C ASP A 33 1.64 -3.50 -23.47
N TYR A 34 0.95 -2.94 -22.47
CA TYR A 34 1.53 -2.09 -21.43
C TYR A 34 1.40 -2.64 -20.00
N LEU A 35 0.86 -3.84 -19.83
CA LEU A 35 0.58 -4.44 -18.52
C LEU A 35 1.82 -4.58 -17.62
N GLU A 36 2.95 -5.06 -18.16
CA GLU A 36 4.18 -5.25 -17.35
C GLU A 36 4.67 -3.92 -16.77
N ARG A 37 4.61 -2.84 -17.56
CA ARG A 37 5.03 -1.49 -17.13
C ARG A 37 4.07 -0.91 -16.07
N LEU A 38 2.80 -1.30 -16.11
CA LEU A 38 1.76 -0.88 -15.18
C LEU A 38 1.59 -1.85 -14.01
N LEU A 39 2.51 -2.82 -13.84
CA LEU A 39 2.53 -3.77 -12.74
C LEU A 39 1.21 -4.53 -12.55
N PHE A 40 0.62 -4.98 -13.66
CA PHE A 40 -0.58 -5.82 -13.69
C PHE A 40 -0.32 -7.12 -14.46
N ASP A 41 -0.98 -8.21 -14.06
CA ASP A 41 -0.86 -9.50 -14.74
C ASP A 41 -1.89 -9.70 -15.85
N ASP A 42 -3.06 -9.13 -15.69
CA ASP A 42 -4.19 -9.33 -16.57
C ASP A 42 -5.15 -8.13 -16.47
N ILE A 43 -6.01 -7.94 -17.46
CA ILE A 43 -6.98 -6.84 -17.47
C ILE A 43 -8.21 -7.29 -16.66
N PRO A 44 -8.56 -6.59 -15.58
CA PRO A 44 -9.76 -6.87 -14.80
C PRO A 44 -11.00 -6.29 -15.47
N PHE A 45 -12.16 -6.91 -15.21
CA PHE A 45 -13.44 -6.33 -15.59
C PHE A 45 -13.92 -5.34 -14.52
N LEU A 46 -13.81 -4.03 -14.81
CA LEU A 46 -14.03 -2.95 -13.82
C LEU A 46 -15.36 -3.07 -13.06
N GLU A 47 -16.47 -3.36 -13.74
CA GLU A 47 -17.79 -3.45 -13.08
C GLU A 47 -17.80 -4.53 -11.99
N ASP A 48 -17.18 -5.68 -12.26
CA ASP A 48 -17.08 -6.78 -11.30
C ASP A 48 -16.00 -6.52 -10.25
N SER A 49 -14.87 -5.88 -10.60
CA SER A 49 -13.89 -5.41 -9.61
C SER A 49 -14.52 -4.46 -8.59
N GLN A 50 -15.38 -3.55 -9.05
CA GLN A 50 -16.13 -2.63 -8.20
C GLN A 50 -17.09 -3.37 -7.27
N LYS A 51 -17.85 -4.36 -7.77
CA LYS A 51 -18.73 -5.19 -6.94
C LYS A 51 -17.94 -5.97 -5.89
N GLU A 52 -16.81 -6.56 -6.26
CA GLU A 52 -15.92 -7.29 -5.35
C GLU A 52 -15.38 -6.36 -4.25
N HIS A 53 -14.91 -5.17 -4.63
CA HIS A 53 -14.37 -4.19 -3.68
C HIS A 53 -15.46 -3.61 -2.77
N ASP A 54 -16.66 -3.35 -3.31
CA ASP A 54 -17.80 -2.86 -2.53
C ASP A 54 -18.26 -3.92 -1.51
N ASN A 55 -18.24 -5.20 -1.87
CA ASN A 55 -18.49 -6.31 -0.94
C ASN A 55 -17.41 -6.41 0.15
N PHE A 56 -16.14 -6.22 -0.20
CA PHE A 56 -15.05 -6.15 0.77
C PHE A 56 -15.25 -5.00 1.77
N ALA A 57 -15.50 -3.79 1.28
CA ALA A 57 -15.78 -2.62 2.10
C ALA A 57 -17.01 -2.86 3.00
N GLN A 58 -18.07 -3.48 2.47
CA GLN A 58 -19.26 -3.80 3.26
C GLN A 58 -18.99 -4.87 4.33
N ALA A 59 -18.16 -5.87 4.03
CA ALA A 59 -17.75 -6.87 5.03
C ALA A 59 -17.02 -6.23 6.22
N LEU A 60 -16.17 -5.22 5.96
CA LEU A 60 -15.53 -4.44 7.02
C LEU A 60 -16.53 -3.60 7.82
N ARG A 61 -17.48 -2.92 7.15
CA ARG A 61 -18.54 -2.15 7.81
C ARG A 61 -19.43 -3.03 8.69
N ASN A 62 -19.72 -4.26 8.28
CA ASN A 62 -20.51 -5.21 9.06
C ASN A 62 -19.82 -5.59 10.39
N GLU A 63 -18.48 -5.51 10.45
CA GLU A 63 -17.70 -5.72 11.68
C GLU A 63 -17.51 -4.41 12.49
N GLY A 64 -18.19 -3.33 12.09
CA GLY A 64 -18.16 -2.03 12.77
C GLY A 64 -16.94 -1.17 12.44
N VAL A 65 -16.24 -1.46 11.34
CA VAL A 65 -15.11 -0.64 10.86
C VAL A 65 -15.62 0.53 10.03
N GLU A 66 -15.15 1.73 10.31
CA GLU A 66 -15.32 2.91 9.47
C GLU A 66 -14.40 2.82 8.25
N VAL A 67 -15.01 2.86 7.05
CA VAL A 67 -14.29 2.76 5.78
C VAL A 67 -14.16 4.15 5.16
N LEU A 68 -12.92 4.61 5.01
CA LEU A 68 -12.52 5.84 4.34
C LEU A 68 -12.08 5.53 2.90
N TYR A 69 -12.13 6.53 2.02
CA TYR A 69 -11.72 6.39 0.62
C TYR A 69 -10.63 7.40 0.25
N LEU A 70 -9.55 6.95 -0.38
CA LEU A 70 -8.41 7.77 -0.81
C LEU A 70 -8.86 8.95 -1.68
N GLU A 71 -9.69 8.68 -2.68
CA GLU A 71 -10.23 9.66 -3.63
C GLU A 71 -11.07 10.74 -2.92
N GLN A 72 -11.80 10.34 -1.88
CA GLN A 72 -12.60 11.26 -1.07
C GLN A 72 -11.70 12.13 -0.18
N LEU A 73 -10.73 11.53 0.52
CA LEU A 73 -9.81 12.27 1.38
C LEU A 73 -8.92 13.22 0.57
N ALA A 74 -8.47 12.81 -0.61
CA ALA A 74 -7.72 13.69 -1.52
C ALA A 74 -8.57 14.86 -2.00
N ALA A 75 -9.84 14.63 -2.37
CA ALA A 75 -10.77 15.70 -2.76
C ALA A 75 -11.05 16.69 -1.62
N GLU A 76 -11.22 16.18 -0.39
CA GLU A 76 -11.40 16.97 0.83
C GLU A 76 -10.14 17.79 1.20
N SER A 77 -8.98 17.43 0.66
CA SER A 77 -7.72 18.16 0.85
C SER A 77 -7.57 19.36 -0.08
N LEU A 78 -8.40 19.47 -1.13
CA LEU A 78 -8.41 20.61 -2.04
C LEU A 78 -9.25 21.76 -1.45
N THR A 79 -8.80 22.28 -0.31
CA THR A 79 -9.59 23.18 0.57
C THR A 79 -9.73 24.62 0.07
N SER A 80 -8.97 25.01 -0.96
CA SER A 80 -9.07 26.34 -1.59
C SER A 80 -8.73 26.28 -3.08
N PRO A 81 -9.13 27.28 -3.89
CA PRO A 81 -8.75 27.36 -5.30
C PRO A 81 -7.23 27.31 -5.53
N GLU A 82 -6.45 27.90 -4.63
CA GLU A 82 -4.98 27.91 -4.71
C GLU A 82 -4.39 26.52 -4.49
N ILE A 83 -4.89 25.77 -3.50
CA ILE A 83 -4.44 24.39 -3.24
C ILE A 83 -4.88 23.45 -4.38
N ARG A 84 -6.10 23.65 -4.90
CA ARG A 84 -6.59 22.92 -6.07
C ARG A 84 -5.70 23.16 -7.30
N GLU A 85 -5.29 24.39 -7.54
CA GLU A 85 -4.39 24.72 -8.65
C GLU A 85 -2.98 24.16 -8.43
N GLN A 86 -2.46 24.23 -7.20
CA GLN A 86 -1.18 23.61 -6.84
C GLN A 86 -1.20 22.09 -7.12
N PHE A 87 -2.28 21.40 -6.76
CA PHE A 87 -2.46 19.97 -7.02
C PHE A 87 -2.41 19.65 -8.52
N ILE A 88 -3.12 20.44 -9.33
CA ILE A 88 -3.13 20.26 -10.79
C ILE A 88 -1.72 20.44 -11.38
N GLU A 89 -1.01 21.52 -11.02
CA GLU A 89 0.33 21.76 -11.58
C GLU A 89 1.34 20.70 -11.14
N GLU A 90 1.33 20.30 -9.86
CA GLU A 90 2.22 19.26 -9.34
C GLU A 90 1.94 17.89 -9.99
N TYR A 91 0.67 17.53 -10.17
CA TYR A 91 0.28 16.34 -10.94
C TYR A 91 0.82 16.38 -12.38
N LEU A 92 0.69 17.52 -13.07
CA LEU A 92 1.14 17.66 -14.47
C LEU A 92 2.67 17.69 -14.59
N GLU A 93 3.40 18.03 -13.54
CA GLU A 93 4.86 17.93 -13.48
C GLU A 93 5.31 16.47 -13.36
N GLU A 94 4.58 15.66 -12.61
CA GLU A 94 4.88 14.24 -12.39
C GLU A 94 4.26 13.29 -13.43
N ALA A 95 3.40 13.81 -14.32
CA ALA A 95 2.65 13.02 -15.29
C ALA A 95 3.45 12.58 -16.54
N ASN A 96 4.73 12.96 -16.68
CA ASN A 96 5.59 12.59 -17.82
C ASN A 96 5.00 12.95 -19.20
N ILE A 97 4.26 14.05 -19.30
CA ILE A 97 3.59 14.49 -20.52
C ILE A 97 4.61 14.85 -21.60
N ARG A 98 4.42 14.30 -22.79
CA ARG A 98 5.20 14.60 -23.98
C ARG A 98 4.53 15.73 -24.76
N GLY A 99 5.21 16.88 -24.87
CA GLY A 99 4.73 18.03 -25.65
C GLY A 99 4.10 19.14 -24.81
N ARG A 100 4.38 20.40 -25.18
CA ARG A 100 3.95 21.58 -24.39
C ARG A 100 2.49 21.90 -24.60
N GLU A 101 2.01 21.84 -25.84
CA GLU A 101 0.60 22.10 -26.15
C GLU A 101 -0.29 20.99 -25.59
N THR A 102 0.17 19.73 -25.63
CA THR A 102 -0.49 18.61 -24.95
C THR A 102 -0.65 18.88 -23.44
N LYS A 103 0.42 19.29 -22.74
CA LYS A 103 0.35 19.65 -21.31
C LYS A 103 -0.62 20.82 -21.05
N LYS A 104 -0.68 21.81 -21.94
CA LYS A 104 -1.61 22.94 -21.84
C LYS A 104 -3.07 22.50 -22.02
N ALA A 105 -3.36 21.67 -23.03
CA ALA A 105 -4.71 21.15 -23.27
C ALA A 105 -5.20 20.31 -22.08
N ILE A 106 -4.33 19.46 -21.51
CA ILE A 106 -4.68 18.68 -20.31
C ILE A 106 -4.94 19.60 -19.10
N ARG A 107 -4.11 20.63 -18.91
CA ARG A 107 -4.34 21.63 -17.84
C ARG A 107 -5.72 22.28 -17.97
N GLU A 108 -6.11 22.68 -19.17
CA GLU A 108 -7.42 23.26 -19.44
C GLU A 108 -8.56 22.26 -19.17
N LEU A 109 -8.38 20.99 -19.58
CA LEU A 109 -9.29 19.89 -19.28
C LEU A 109 -9.50 19.73 -17.76
N LEU A 110 -8.41 19.63 -16.98
CA LEU A 110 -8.50 19.44 -15.52
C LEU A 110 -9.08 20.67 -14.81
N ARG A 111 -8.74 21.89 -15.27
CA ARG A 111 -9.35 23.12 -14.73
C ARG A 111 -10.85 23.22 -15.04
N GLY A 112 -11.31 22.60 -16.12
CA GLY A 112 -12.73 22.53 -16.49
C GLY A 112 -13.60 21.67 -15.55
N ILE A 113 -13.00 20.72 -14.82
CA ILE A 113 -13.71 19.80 -13.92
C ILE A 113 -14.06 20.54 -12.61
N LYS A 114 -15.35 20.78 -12.36
CA LYS A 114 -15.80 21.60 -11.23
C LYS A 114 -15.78 20.87 -9.89
N ASP A 115 -16.11 19.58 -9.90
CA ASP A 115 -16.14 18.78 -8.68
C ASP A 115 -14.74 18.28 -8.31
N ASN A 116 -14.34 18.43 -7.05
CA ASN A 116 -12.99 18.06 -6.60
C ASN A 116 -12.77 16.55 -6.65
N ARG A 117 -13.80 15.74 -6.40
CA ARG A 117 -13.68 14.29 -6.43
C ARG A 117 -13.59 13.81 -7.87
N GLU A 118 -14.40 14.34 -8.78
CA GLU A 118 -14.29 14.06 -10.21
C GLU A 118 -12.90 14.45 -10.76
N LEU A 119 -12.34 15.58 -10.29
CA LEU A 119 -10.97 15.99 -10.65
C LEU A 119 -9.94 14.94 -10.18
N VAL A 120 -10.01 14.52 -8.93
CA VAL A 120 -9.08 13.53 -8.35
C VAL A 120 -9.22 12.18 -9.07
N GLU A 121 -10.45 11.70 -9.28
CA GLU A 121 -10.71 10.45 -10.02
C GLU A 121 -10.18 10.57 -11.46
N LYS A 122 -10.25 11.74 -12.10
CA LYS A 122 -9.66 11.95 -13.43
C LYS A 122 -8.13 11.92 -13.41
N THR A 123 -7.47 12.47 -12.39
CA THR A 123 -6.01 12.37 -12.27
C THR A 123 -5.55 10.94 -11.96
N MET A 124 -6.37 10.15 -11.26
CA MET A 124 -6.14 8.72 -11.04
C MET A 124 -6.24 7.92 -12.34
N ALA A 125 -7.29 8.21 -13.13
CA ALA A 125 -7.57 7.56 -14.40
C ALA A 125 -6.53 7.84 -15.50
N GLY A 126 -5.85 8.99 -15.46
CA GLY A 126 -5.02 9.44 -16.58
C GLY A 126 -5.84 10.02 -17.74
N VAL A 127 -5.19 10.23 -18.88
CA VAL A 127 -5.78 10.93 -20.04
C VAL A 127 -5.40 10.23 -21.33
N GLN A 128 -6.41 9.78 -22.10
CA GLN A 128 -6.20 9.26 -23.45
C GLN A 128 -6.00 10.43 -24.44
N LYS A 129 -5.20 10.21 -25.48
CA LYS A 129 -4.99 11.23 -26.54
C LYS A 129 -6.29 11.63 -27.24
N VAL A 130 -7.22 10.69 -27.40
CA VAL A 130 -8.52 10.92 -28.06
C VAL A 130 -9.45 11.86 -27.27
N GLU A 131 -9.17 12.10 -25.98
CA GLU A 131 -9.92 13.05 -25.16
C GLU A 131 -9.46 14.50 -25.38
N LEU A 132 -8.31 14.69 -26.02
CA LEU A 132 -7.72 16.00 -26.24
C LEU A 132 -8.15 16.54 -27.61
N PRO A 133 -8.35 17.87 -27.73
CA PRO A 133 -8.60 18.49 -29.02
C PRO A 133 -7.40 18.28 -29.94
N GLU A 134 -7.66 18.20 -31.25
CA GLU A 134 -6.59 18.17 -32.24
C GLU A 134 -5.76 19.45 -32.16
N ILE A 135 -4.44 19.29 -32.02
CA ILE A 135 -3.51 20.41 -31.91
C ILE A 135 -3.17 20.89 -33.34
N PRO A 136 -3.42 22.17 -33.68
CA PRO A 136 -3.07 22.71 -35.00
C PRO A 136 -1.59 22.50 -35.33
N GLU A 137 -1.28 22.21 -36.60
CA GLU A 137 0.07 21.85 -37.03
C GLU A 137 1.10 22.95 -36.73
N GLU A 138 0.70 24.21 -36.84
CA GLU A 138 1.51 25.39 -36.51
C GLU A 138 1.86 25.53 -35.02
N ALA A 139 1.14 24.82 -34.14
CA ALA A 139 1.35 24.85 -32.69
C ALA A 139 2.16 23.63 -32.19
N LYS A 140 2.33 22.57 -33.01
CA LYS A 140 3.06 21.36 -32.61
C LYS A 140 4.56 21.61 -32.47
N GLY A 141 5.13 21.18 -31.35
CA GLY A 141 6.59 21.09 -31.18
C GLY A 141 7.15 19.77 -31.73
N LEU A 142 8.49 19.62 -31.72
CA LEU A 142 9.15 18.39 -32.19
C LEU A 142 8.61 17.13 -31.49
N THR A 143 8.38 17.19 -30.17
CA THR A 143 7.83 16.07 -29.41
C THR A 143 6.38 15.74 -29.80
N ASP A 144 5.59 16.74 -30.20
CA ASP A 144 4.22 16.55 -30.66
C ASP A 144 4.18 15.96 -32.09
N LEU A 145 5.21 16.24 -32.90
CA LEU A 145 5.39 15.69 -34.26
C LEU A 145 5.97 14.27 -34.28
N VAL A 146 6.66 13.84 -33.22
CA VAL A 146 7.01 12.42 -33.02
C VAL A 146 5.73 11.73 -32.57
N GLU A 147 4.81 11.51 -33.51
CA GLU A 147 3.60 10.73 -33.28
C GLU A 147 4.01 9.32 -32.86
N SER A 148 3.82 9.01 -31.58
CA SER A 148 3.84 7.64 -31.12
C SER A 148 2.44 7.07 -31.24
N ASP A 149 2.33 5.84 -31.74
CA ASP A 149 1.10 5.02 -31.72
C ASP A 149 0.60 4.73 -30.28
N TYR A 150 1.29 5.26 -29.28
CA TYR A 150 0.92 5.17 -27.87
C TYR A 150 -0.37 5.97 -27.59
N PRO A 151 -1.42 5.35 -27.00
CA PRO A 151 -2.75 5.96 -26.94
C PRO A 151 -2.96 6.93 -25.75
N PHE A 152 -2.06 6.94 -24.75
CA PHE A 152 -2.21 7.78 -23.57
C PHE A 152 -1.34 9.04 -23.66
N ALA A 153 -1.91 10.17 -23.25
CA ALA A 153 -1.18 11.40 -22.99
C ALA A 153 -0.66 11.45 -21.54
N ILE A 154 -1.40 10.85 -20.61
CA ILE A 154 -0.97 10.54 -19.25
C ILE A 154 -1.40 9.12 -18.90
N ASP A 155 -0.46 8.31 -18.43
CA ASP A 155 -0.71 6.92 -18.04
C ASP A 155 -1.60 6.83 -16.79
N PRO A 156 -2.50 5.83 -16.70
CA PRO A 156 -3.29 5.56 -15.50
C PRO A 156 -2.41 5.12 -14.32
N MET A 157 -2.96 5.17 -13.10
CA MET A 157 -2.34 4.60 -11.89
C MET A 157 -3.19 3.41 -11.37
N PRO A 158 -3.18 2.26 -12.07
CA PRO A 158 -4.14 1.18 -11.82
C PRO A 158 -3.92 0.46 -10.47
N ASN A 159 -2.75 0.62 -9.83
CA ASN A 159 -2.46 0.00 -8.54
C ASN A 159 -3.01 0.78 -7.34
N LEU A 160 -3.71 1.92 -7.54
CA LEU A 160 -4.21 2.78 -6.46
C LEU A 160 -5.11 2.07 -5.45
N TYR A 161 -5.81 0.99 -5.85
CA TYR A 161 -6.66 0.21 -4.93
C TYR A 161 -5.83 -0.62 -3.94
N PHE A 162 -4.52 -0.78 -4.20
CA PHE A 162 -3.55 -1.24 -3.21
C PHE A 162 -3.02 -0.08 -2.38
N THR A 163 -3.88 0.44 -1.51
CA THR A 163 -3.57 1.57 -0.63
C THR A 163 -2.51 1.27 0.43
N ARG A 164 -2.06 0.02 0.55
CA ARG A 164 -1.03 -0.40 1.50
C ARG A 164 0.30 0.30 1.27
N ASP A 165 0.68 0.48 0.02
CA ASP A 165 2.07 0.76 -0.32
C ASP A 165 2.45 2.25 -0.39
N PRO A 166 1.61 3.16 -0.94
CA PRO A 166 1.99 4.57 -1.12
C PRO A 166 2.33 5.33 0.18
N PHE A 167 1.78 4.88 1.30
CA PHE A 167 2.14 5.34 2.63
C PHE A 167 1.68 4.35 3.69
N ALA A 168 2.40 4.24 4.81
CA ALA A 168 2.03 3.38 5.93
C ALA A 168 1.85 4.15 7.24
N THR A 169 0.78 3.88 7.98
CA THR A 169 0.57 4.47 9.31
C THR A 169 1.39 3.73 10.37
N ILE A 170 2.16 4.47 11.16
CA ILE A 170 3.07 3.93 12.18
C ILE A 170 2.86 4.70 13.49
N GLY A 171 2.21 4.08 14.46
CA GLY A 171 1.84 4.73 15.73
C GLY A 171 0.85 5.86 15.49
N ASN A 172 1.25 7.09 15.81
CA ASN A 172 0.48 8.31 15.52
C ASN A 172 1.04 9.10 14.32
N ALA A 173 1.95 8.50 13.56
CA ALA A 173 2.66 9.09 12.42
C ALA A 173 2.35 8.34 11.12
N VAL A 174 2.88 8.83 10.01
CA VAL A 174 2.80 8.17 8.71
C VAL A 174 4.17 8.17 8.01
N SER A 175 4.51 7.05 7.41
CA SER A 175 5.60 6.89 6.45
C SER A 175 5.03 7.26 5.08
N LEU A 176 5.32 8.46 4.57
CA LEU A 176 4.93 8.83 3.20
C LEU A 176 6.04 8.35 2.26
N ASN A 177 5.75 7.29 1.51
CA ASN A 177 6.78 6.43 0.94
C ASN A 177 7.38 7.00 -0.36
N HIS A 178 8.59 6.54 -0.68
CA HIS A 178 9.23 6.75 -1.97
C HIS A 178 9.27 5.40 -2.70
N MET A 179 8.39 5.24 -3.70
CA MET A 179 8.11 3.95 -4.34
C MET A 179 9.25 3.49 -5.25
N TYR A 180 9.34 2.18 -5.52
CA TYR A 180 10.35 1.64 -6.43
C TYR A 180 10.11 1.99 -7.89
N ALA A 181 8.86 1.88 -8.35
CA ALA A 181 8.49 2.13 -9.72
C ALA A 181 7.99 3.56 -9.88
N ASP A 182 8.54 4.31 -10.85
CA ASP A 182 8.13 5.68 -11.14
C ASP A 182 6.61 5.80 -11.38
N THR A 183 6.01 4.81 -12.04
CA THR A 183 4.55 4.73 -12.27
C THR A 183 3.77 4.78 -10.95
N ARG A 184 4.22 4.04 -9.93
CA ARG A 184 3.57 4.00 -8.61
C ARG A 184 3.99 5.15 -7.72
N ASN A 185 5.17 5.74 -7.91
CA ASN A 185 5.61 6.88 -7.12
C ASN A 185 4.73 8.13 -7.31
N ARG A 186 3.99 8.21 -8.43
CA ARG A 186 2.95 9.22 -8.65
C ARG A 186 1.76 9.09 -7.69
N GLU A 187 1.47 7.89 -7.19
CA GLU A 187 0.36 7.63 -6.26
C GLU A 187 0.56 8.33 -4.90
N THR A 188 1.82 8.56 -4.51
CA THR A 188 2.16 9.18 -3.22
C THR A 188 1.80 10.67 -3.18
N LEU A 189 1.50 11.29 -4.33
CA LEU A 189 0.97 12.64 -4.43
C LEU A 189 -0.35 12.81 -3.64
N TYR A 190 -1.23 11.79 -3.67
CA TYR A 190 -2.50 11.84 -2.94
C TYR A 190 -2.27 11.87 -1.42
N GLY A 191 -1.37 11.01 -0.93
CA GLY A 191 -0.94 11.01 0.47
C GLY A 191 -0.34 12.35 0.89
N LYS A 192 0.51 12.96 0.04
CA LYS A 192 1.10 14.29 0.28
C LYS A 192 0.02 15.34 0.55
N TYR A 193 -1.01 15.42 -0.29
CA TYR A 193 -2.09 16.41 -0.11
C TYR A 193 -2.94 16.10 1.12
N ILE A 194 -3.22 14.82 1.40
CA ILE A 194 -3.98 14.40 2.59
C ILE A 194 -3.27 14.82 3.87
N PHE A 195 -2.00 14.43 4.05
CA PHE A 195 -1.27 14.70 5.28
C PHE A 195 -0.76 16.14 5.40
N LYS A 196 -0.88 16.95 4.34
CA LYS A 196 -0.55 18.38 4.36
C LYS A 196 -1.74 19.30 4.53
N TYR A 197 -2.86 19.04 3.84
CA TYR A 197 -3.97 20.00 3.70
C TYR A 197 -5.33 19.50 4.19
N HIS A 198 -5.53 18.20 4.39
CA HIS A 198 -6.82 17.67 4.83
C HIS A 198 -7.28 18.28 6.17
N PRO A 199 -8.55 18.68 6.36
CA PRO A 199 -9.00 19.29 7.61
C PRO A 199 -8.76 18.45 8.89
N VAL A 200 -8.77 17.12 8.75
CA VAL A 200 -8.55 16.18 9.87
C VAL A 200 -7.10 15.74 10.00
N TYR A 201 -6.40 15.48 8.88
CA TYR A 201 -5.08 14.83 8.86
C TYR A 201 -3.94 15.81 8.56
N GLY A 202 -4.23 16.89 7.82
CA GLY A 202 -3.30 17.90 7.37
C GLY A 202 -2.63 18.64 8.52
N GLY A 203 -1.30 18.64 8.54
CA GLY A 203 -0.49 19.36 9.55
C GLY A 203 -0.65 18.84 10.98
N LYS A 204 -1.33 17.70 11.18
CA LYS A 204 -1.63 17.09 12.49
C LYS A 204 -1.04 15.69 12.65
N VAL A 205 -0.54 15.10 11.55
CA VAL A 205 0.12 13.80 11.52
C VAL A 205 1.58 14.01 11.18
N ASP A 206 2.46 13.46 12.00
CA ASP A 206 3.90 13.52 11.75
C ASP A 206 4.31 12.61 10.59
N LEU A 207 5.16 13.10 9.70
CA LEU A 207 5.81 12.27 8.68
C LEU A 207 7.08 11.62 9.24
N VAL A 208 7.20 10.29 9.23
CA VAL A 208 8.43 9.56 9.57
C VAL A 208 9.23 9.13 8.34
N TYR A 209 8.65 9.31 7.15
CA TYR A 209 9.31 9.22 5.86
C TYR A 209 8.68 10.22 4.90
N ASN A 210 9.40 10.61 3.85
CA ASN A 210 8.91 11.54 2.84
C ASN A 210 9.19 10.98 1.45
N ARG A 211 8.23 11.16 0.52
CA ARG A 211 8.34 10.78 -0.90
C ARG A 211 9.48 11.45 -1.65
N GLU A 212 10.04 12.51 -1.09
CA GLU A 212 11.19 13.26 -1.64
C GLU A 212 12.56 12.72 -1.17
N GLU A 213 12.58 11.69 -0.32
CA GLU A 213 13.81 10.96 0.05
C GLU A 213 14.45 10.26 -1.17
N ASP A 214 15.77 10.03 -1.12
CA ASP A 214 16.55 9.44 -2.22
C ASP A 214 16.62 7.90 -2.19
N THR A 215 16.05 7.26 -1.16
CA THR A 215 16.02 5.80 -0.98
C THR A 215 14.58 5.30 -0.92
N ARG A 216 14.35 4.06 -1.37
CA ARG A 216 13.00 3.52 -1.60
C ARG A 216 12.48 2.73 -0.41
N ILE A 217 11.18 2.83 -0.14
CA ILE A 217 10.44 2.04 0.85
C ILE A 217 8.99 1.94 0.39
N GLU A 218 8.34 0.79 0.60
CA GLU A 218 6.93 0.58 0.27
C GLU A 218 6.20 -0.06 1.46
N GLY A 219 4.92 0.30 1.67
CA GLY A 219 4.16 -0.08 2.87
C GLY A 219 3.83 -1.57 3.01
N GLY A 220 3.92 -2.36 1.94
CA GLY A 220 3.90 -3.82 2.03
C GLY A 220 5.05 -4.39 2.86
N ASP A 221 6.19 -3.68 2.95
CA ASP A 221 7.31 -4.07 3.79
C ASP A 221 7.19 -3.56 5.23
N GLU A 222 6.25 -2.66 5.53
CA GLU A 222 6.12 -2.01 6.84
C GLU A 222 5.02 -2.69 7.68
N LEU A 223 5.42 -3.40 8.74
CA LEU A 223 4.51 -4.10 9.66
C LEU A 223 4.64 -3.56 11.09
N VAL A 224 3.53 -3.13 11.67
CA VAL A 224 3.48 -2.65 13.06
C VAL A 224 3.16 -3.81 13.98
N LEU A 225 4.16 -4.58 14.44
CA LEU A 225 3.89 -5.79 15.23
C LEU A 225 3.33 -5.49 16.63
N SER A 226 3.89 -4.49 17.31
CA SER A 226 3.45 -4.04 18.63
C SER A 226 3.77 -2.56 18.83
N LYS A 227 3.38 -1.99 19.98
CA LYS A 227 3.75 -0.61 20.33
C LYS A 227 5.27 -0.37 20.45
N ASP A 228 6.05 -1.44 20.61
CA ASP A 228 7.49 -1.38 20.82
C ASP A 228 8.28 -1.86 19.59
N VAL A 229 7.69 -2.71 18.75
CA VAL A 229 8.39 -3.44 17.68
C VAL A 229 7.71 -3.26 16.34
N LEU A 230 8.50 -2.82 15.36
CA LEU A 230 8.15 -2.88 13.94
C LEU A 230 8.88 -4.06 13.28
N ALA A 231 8.30 -4.62 12.23
CA ALA A 231 9.01 -5.47 11.28
C ALA A 231 9.08 -4.74 9.94
N VAL A 232 10.27 -4.69 9.33
CA VAL A 232 10.46 -4.04 8.04
C VAL A 232 11.22 -4.96 7.08
N GLY A 233 10.69 -5.17 5.88
CA GLY A 233 11.35 -5.95 4.84
C GLY A 233 12.51 -5.20 4.18
N ILE A 234 13.65 -5.86 4.02
CA ILE A 234 14.69 -5.47 3.06
C ILE A 234 14.43 -6.29 1.80
N SER A 235 13.91 -5.63 0.77
CA SER A 235 13.32 -6.28 -0.40
C SER A 235 13.81 -5.64 -1.71
N GLN A 236 13.29 -6.11 -2.85
CA GLN A 236 13.51 -5.43 -4.12
C GLN A 236 12.88 -4.01 -4.18
N ARG A 237 11.93 -3.73 -3.28
CA ARG A 237 11.15 -2.48 -3.21
C ARG A 237 11.61 -1.55 -2.09
N THR A 238 12.17 -2.11 -1.02
CA THR A 238 12.61 -1.36 0.17
C THR A 238 14.11 -1.51 0.38
N ASP A 239 14.82 -0.38 0.28
CA ASP A 239 16.26 -0.30 0.50
C ASP A 239 16.58 -0.34 2.01
N ALA A 240 17.62 -1.05 2.42
CA ALA A 240 18.04 -1.11 3.82
C ALA A 240 18.34 0.27 4.43
N ALA A 241 18.87 1.20 3.63
CA ALA A 241 19.12 2.59 4.04
C ALA A 241 17.82 3.35 4.40
N SER A 242 16.69 3.02 3.77
CA SER A 242 15.39 3.62 4.10
C SER A 242 14.92 3.19 5.48
N ILE A 243 15.20 1.95 5.89
CA ILE A 243 14.87 1.44 7.23
C ILE A 243 15.64 2.22 8.30
N GLU A 244 16.93 2.49 8.07
CA GLU A 244 17.76 3.29 8.97
C GLU A 244 17.20 4.71 9.13
N LYS A 245 16.85 5.37 8.02
CA LYS A 245 16.24 6.71 8.03
C LYS A 245 14.88 6.75 8.73
N LEU A 246 14.01 5.79 8.40
CA LEU A 246 12.70 5.63 9.03
C LEU A 246 12.85 5.53 10.54
N LEU A 247 13.76 4.69 11.01
CA LEU A 247 14.03 4.48 12.42
C LEU A 247 14.55 5.76 13.09
N VAL A 248 15.56 6.42 12.51
CA VAL A 248 16.05 7.72 13.03
C VAL A 248 14.91 8.74 13.15
N ASN A 249 14.01 8.82 12.18
CA ASN A 249 12.87 9.73 12.21
C ASN A 249 11.84 9.36 13.28
N ILE A 250 11.51 8.07 13.42
CA ILE A 250 10.63 7.54 14.48
C ILE A 250 11.13 7.94 15.88
N PHE A 251 12.44 7.77 16.12
CA PHE A 251 13.05 8.12 17.40
C PHE A 251 13.08 9.64 17.63
N LYS A 252 13.52 10.43 16.63
CA LYS A 252 13.53 11.90 16.73
C LYS A 252 12.15 12.50 16.97
N LYS A 253 11.10 11.88 16.43
CA LYS A 253 9.71 12.31 16.59
C LYS A 253 9.00 11.68 17.78
N ASN A 254 9.69 10.84 18.56
CA ASN A 254 9.16 10.17 19.74
C ASN A 254 7.84 9.43 19.48
N VAL A 255 7.75 8.70 18.36
CA VAL A 255 6.51 8.00 17.93
C VAL A 255 6.21 6.79 18.83
N GLY A 256 7.20 6.28 19.57
CA GLY A 256 7.03 5.30 20.65
C GLY A 256 7.64 3.92 20.41
N PHE A 257 8.12 3.63 19.20
CA PHE A 257 8.74 2.35 18.87
C PHE A 257 10.21 2.28 19.34
N LYS A 258 10.62 1.13 19.84
CA LYS A 258 11.95 0.89 20.43
C LYS A 258 12.87 0.07 19.54
N LYS A 259 12.32 -0.73 18.64
CA LYS A 259 13.07 -1.68 17.82
C LYS A 259 12.40 -1.88 16.47
N VAL A 260 13.22 -2.06 15.44
CA VAL A 260 12.80 -2.65 14.15
C VAL A 260 13.47 -4.02 14.01
N LEU A 261 12.70 -5.04 13.67
CA LEU A 261 13.19 -6.30 13.13
C LEU A 261 13.26 -6.16 11.61
N ALA A 262 14.46 -6.05 11.05
CA ALA A 262 14.66 -5.96 9.61
C ALA A 262 14.81 -7.36 9.00
N PHE A 263 13.97 -7.70 8.02
CA PHE A 263 13.91 -9.01 7.37
C PHE A 263 14.61 -8.93 6.01
N GLU A 264 15.83 -9.46 5.90
CA GLU A 264 16.53 -9.65 4.63
C GLU A 264 16.10 -10.97 4.01
N PHE A 265 15.43 -10.91 2.86
CA PHE A 265 15.03 -12.07 2.09
C PHE A 265 15.47 -11.94 0.63
N ALA A 266 15.55 -13.08 -0.06
CA ALA A 266 16.07 -13.11 -1.42
C ALA A 266 15.26 -12.20 -2.36
N ASN A 267 15.98 -11.34 -3.10
CA ASN A 267 15.42 -10.48 -4.14
C ASN A 267 14.88 -11.33 -5.29
N ASN A 268 13.63 -11.78 -5.19
CA ASN A 268 12.94 -12.53 -6.21
C ASN A 268 11.61 -11.84 -6.53
N ARG A 269 11.31 -11.64 -7.82
CA ARG A 269 10.02 -11.08 -8.28
C ARG A 269 8.80 -11.79 -7.67
N LYS A 270 8.94 -13.06 -7.26
CA LYS A 270 7.89 -13.82 -6.56
C LYS A 270 7.42 -13.18 -5.24
N PHE A 271 8.29 -12.46 -4.53
CA PHE A 271 8.02 -11.88 -3.22
C PHE A 271 8.33 -10.39 -3.30
N MET A 272 7.32 -9.58 -3.60
CA MET A 272 7.52 -8.14 -3.80
C MET A 272 7.77 -7.42 -2.47
N HIS A 273 7.07 -7.86 -1.42
CA HIS A 273 7.10 -7.28 -0.08
C HIS A 273 7.03 -8.35 1.00
N LEU A 274 7.42 -8.00 2.23
CA LEU A 274 7.35 -8.86 3.40
C LEU A 274 5.92 -9.37 3.67
N ASP A 275 4.90 -8.52 3.53
CA ASP A 275 3.51 -8.91 3.81
C ASP A 275 2.91 -9.91 2.82
N THR A 276 3.54 -10.11 1.66
CA THR A 276 3.13 -11.16 0.72
C THR A 276 3.49 -12.54 1.23
N VAL A 277 4.45 -12.63 2.16
CA VAL A 277 5.04 -13.89 2.66
C VAL A 277 4.99 -14.03 4.17
N PHE A 278 4.65 -12.99 4.92
CA PHE A 278 4.67 -12.98 6.38
C PHE A 278 3.70 -11.93 6.93
N THR A 279 2.65 -12.35 7.64
CA THR A 279 1.69 -11.43 8.31
C THR A 279 1.24 -11.95 9.66
N MET A 280 0.97 -11.03 10.61
CA MET A 280 0.49 -11.35 11.96
C MET A 280 -1.03 -11.48 11.99
N VAL A 281 -1.54 -12.61 12.49
CA VAL A 281 -2.98 -12.96 12.45
C VAL A 281 -3.62 -13.12 13.82
N ASP A 282 -2.82 -13.27 14.86
CA ASP A 282 -3.23 -13.31 16.27
C ASP A 282 -2.05 -12.92 17.16
N TYR A 283 -2.24 -12.84 18.47
CA TYR A 283 -1.19 -12.44 19.44
C TYR A 283 0.10 -13.25 19.29
N ASP A 284 -0.02 -14.53 18.98
CA ASP A 284 1.06 -15.51 18.89
C ASP A 284 1.08 -16.26 17.54
N LYS A 285 0.36 -15.79 16.52
CA LYS A 285 0.21 -16.51 15.24
C LYS A 285 0.54 -15.62 14.06
N PHE A 286 1.28 -16.20 13.12
CA PHE A 286 1.64 -15.57 11.85
C PHE A 286 1.34 -16.51 10.69
N THR A 287 0.84 -15.99 9.58
CA THR A 287 0.89 -16.72 8.29
C THR A 287 2.22 -16.49 7.63
N ILE A 288 2.87 -17.56 7.17
CA ILE A 288 4.16 -17.50 6.50
C ILE A 288 4.18 -18.35 5.23
N HIS A 289 4.94 -17.91 4.22
CA HIS A 289 5.23 -18.72 3.05
C HIS A 289 6.48 -19.60 3.28
N PRO A 290 6.44 -20.91 3.02
CA PRO A 290 7.56 -21.80 3.34
C PRO A 290 8.86 -21.50 2.58
N GLU A 291 8.81 -20.89 1.38
CA GLU A 291 10.05 -20.57 0.63
C GLU A 291 10.88 -19.44 1.28
N ILE A 292 10.31 -18.61 2.16
CA ILE A 292 11.10 -17.55 2.82
C ILE A 292 11.91 -18.08 4.02
N GLU A 293 11.51 -19.19 4.65
CA GLU A 293 12.13 -19.68 5.89
C GLU A 293 13.61 -20.08 5.72
N GLY A 294 14.07 -20.46 4.51
CA GLY A 294 15.40 -21.03 4.28
C GLY A 294 16.57 -20.05 4.30
N ASP A 295 16.43 -18.92 3.60
CA ASP A 295 17.50 -17.92 3.41
C ASP A 295 17.20 -16.59 4.14
N LEU A 296 16.20 -16.58 5.02
CA LEU A 296 15.81 -15.37 5.76
C LEU A 296 16.86 -15.03 6.81
N ARG A 297 17.30 -13.77 6.80
CA ARG A 297 18.13 -13.19 7.86
C ARG A 297 17.36 -12.08 8.54
N VAL A 298 17.36 -12.07 9.87
CA VAL A 298 16.67 -11.07 10.68
C VAL A 298 17.69 -10.25 11.45
N TYR A 299 17.50 -8.93 11.48
CA TYR A 299 18.35 -8.03 12.24
C TYR A 299 17.52 -7.20 13.22
N SER A 300 17.91 -7.21 14.49
CA SER A 300 17.44 -6.24 15.47
C SER A 300 18.15 -4.90 15.26
N VAL A 301 17.40 -3.88 14.85
CA VAL A 301 17.86 -2.50 14.71
C VAL A 301 17.27 -1.67 15.85
N THR A 302 18.14 -1.03 16.62
CA THR A 302 17.79 -0.15 17.75
C THR A 302 18.53 1.18 17.63
N TYR A 303 18.02 2.22 18.29
CA TYR A 303 18.66 3.54 18.34
C TYR A 303 18.90 3.93 19.79
N VAL A 304 20.18 4.00 20.17
CA VAL A 304 20.63 4.26 21.55
C VAL A 304 21.75 5.29 21.49
N ASP A 305 21.71 6.30 22.36
CA ASP A 305 22.70 7.39 22.42
C ASP A 305 22.96 8.04 21.05
N ASP A 306 21.88 8.34 20.32
CA ASP A 306 21.86 8.90 18.97
C ASP A 306 22.58 8.06 17.89
N LYS A 307 22.78 6.76 18.15
CA LYS A 307 23.47 5.84 17.24
C LYS A 307 22.63 4.60 16.94
N LEU A 308 22.65 4.19 15.68
CA LEU A 308 22.09 2.91 15.26
C LEU A 308 22.95 1.77 15.78
N LYS A 309 22.30 0.77 16.37
CA LYS A 309 22.90 -0.50 16.76
C LYS A 309 22.14 -1.62 16.06
N ILE A 310 22.87 -2.37 15.26
CA ILE A 310 22.35 -3.49 14.45
C ILE A 310 22.94 -4.78 15.01
N VAL A 311 22.07 -5.76 15.26
CA VAL A 311 22.45 -7.11 15.71
C VAL A 311 21.75 -8.11 14.81
N GLU A 312 22.52 -8.99 14.16
CA GLU A 312 21.96 -10.13 13.43
C GLU A 312 21.42 -11.16 14.44
N GLU A 313 20.15 -11.50 14.31
CA GLU A 313 19.49 -12.52 15.12
C GLU A 313 19.85 -13.90 14.59
N LYS A 314 20.44 -14.74 15.44
CA LYS A 314 20.90 -16.09 15.11
C LYS A 314 20.10 -17.09 15.95
N GLY A 315 18.84 -17.29 15.58
CA GLY A 315 17.91 -18.14 16.30
C GLY A 315 16.75 -18.58 15.42
N ASP A 316 15.87 -19.42 15.97
CA ASP A 316 14.62 -19.78 15.31
C ASP A 316 13.70 -18.55 15.20
N LEU A 317 13.07 -18.37 14.03
CA LEU A 317 12.23 -17.19 13.78
C LEU A 317 11.06 -17.09 14.77
N ALA A 318 10.43 -18.22 15.13
CA ALA A 318 9.31 -18.21 16.07
C ALA A 318 9.79 -17.84 17.48
N GLU A 319 10.97 -18.28 17.90
CA GLU A 319 11.58 -17.88 19.18
C GLU A 319 11.92 -16.38 19.20
N ILE A 320 12.53 -15.85 18.12
CA ILE A 320 12.84 -14.42 17.99
C ILE A 320 11.56 -13.58 18.09
N LEU A 321 10.49 -13.98 17.38
CA LEU A 321 9.20 -13.28 17.44
C LEU A 321 8.57 -13.39 18.83
N ALA A 322 8.61 -14.56 19.47
CA ALA A 322 8.05 -14.78 20.80
C ALA A 322 8.70 -13.87 21.85
N GLU A 323 10.03 -13.76 21.84
CA GLU A 323 10.78 -12.86 22.73
C GLU A 323 10.39 -11.40 22.51
N ASN A 324 10.34 -10.95 21.25
CA ASN A 324 10.06 -9.55 20.92
C ASN A 324 8.59 -9.15 21.15
N LEU A 325 7.66 -10.11 21.11
CA LEU A 325 6.23 -9.89 21.39
C LEU A 325 5.87 -10.11 22.87
N GLY A 326 6.75 -10.74 23.65
CA GLY A 326 6.48 -11.09 25.05
C GLY A 326 5.46 -12.22 25.20
N VAL A 327 5.43 -13.17 24.26
CA VAL A 327 4.57 -14.36 24.30
C VAL A 327 5.42 -15.61 24.53
N GLU A 328 4.83 -16.67 25.08
CA GLU A 328 5.56 -17.91 25.40
C GLU A 328 6.07 -18.63 24.13
N LYS A 329 5.28 -18.61 23.06
CA LYS A 329 5.56 -19.31 21.82
C LYS A 329 4.85 -18.64 20.67
N VAL A 330 5.47 -18.62 19.50
CA VAL A 330 4.83 -18.21 18.24
C VAL A 330 4.54 -19.42 17.35
N HIS A 331 3.41 -19.37 16.66
CA HIS A 331 2.97 -20.34 15.68
C HIS A 331 3.08 -19.76 14.26
N LEU A 332 4.00 -20.31 13.48
CA LEU A 332 4.15 -20.01 12.05
C LEU A 332 3.25 -20.93 11.21
N ILE A 333 2.14 -20.40 10.73
CA ILE A 333 1.11 -21.10 9.94
C ILE A 333 1.50 -21.05 8.46
N ARG A 334 1.86 -22.19 7.88
CA ARG A 334 2.36 -22.27 6.50
C ARG A 334 1.24 -22.19 5.46
N CYS A 335 1.32 -21.21 4.57
CA CYS A 335 0.46 -21.09 3.39
C CYS A 335 0.51 -22.37 2.53
N GLY A 336 -0.66 -22.88 2.14
CA GLY A 336 -0.82 -24.10 1.33
C GLY A 336 -0.50 -25.42 2.03
N GLY A 337 -0.24 -25.43 3.35
CA GLY A 337 -0.22 -26.66 4.16
C GLY A 337 0.88 -27.67 3.85
N GLY A 338 2.03 -27.20 3.32
CA GLY A 338 3.18 -28.06 3.00
C GLY A 338 3.07 -28.84 1.68
N ASN A 339 1.94 -28.76 0.98
CA ASN A 339 1.85 -29.25 -0.41
C ASN A 339 2.45 -28.18 -1.35
N ILE A 340 3.57 -28.50 -2.01
CA ILE A 340 4.32 -27.54 -2.84
C ILE A 340 3.45 -26.90 -3.93
N VAL A 341 2.55 -27.67 -4.56
CA VAL A 341 1.67 -27.15 -5.63
C VAL A 341 0.60 -26.22 -5.06
N ALA A 342 0.00 -26.58 -3.92
CA ALA A 342 -0.98 -25.74 -3.24
C ALA A 342 -0.34 -24.45 -2.70
N ALA A 343 0.83 -24.56 -2.06
CA ALA A 343 1.59 -23.42 -1.54
C ALA A 343 1.93 -22.42 -2.65
N ALA A 344 2.52 -22.88 -3.76
CA ALA A 344 2.84 -21.99 -4.87
C ALA A 344 1.59 -21.29 -5.46
N ARG A 345 0.48 -22.03 -5.61
CA ARG A 345 -0.77 -21.47 -6.14
C ARG A 345 -1.43 -20.48 -5.19
N GLU A 346 -1.54 -20.79 -3.91
CA GLU A 346 -2.20 -19.92 -2.93
C GLU A 346 -1.33 -18.72 -2.57
N GLN A 347 0.00 -18.88 -2.56
CA GLN A 347 0.93 -17.76 -2.47
C GLN A 347 0.75 -16.77 -3.62
N TRP A 348 0.63 -17.26 -4.86
CA TRP A 348 0.36 -16.41 -6.02
C TRP A 348 -0.96 -15.64 -5.90
N ASN A 349 -1.92 -16.17 -5.16
CA ASN A 349 -3.21 -15.56 -4.89
C ASN A 349 -3.25 -14.91 -3.50
N ASP A 350 -2.10 -14.48 -2.98
CA ASP A 350 -2.00 -13.69 -1.74
C ASP A 350 -2.50 -14.43 -0.47
N GLY A 351 -2.30 -15.75 -0.41
CA GLY A 351 -2.70 -16.60 0.71
C GLY A 351 -2.02 -16.26 2.04
N SER A 352 -0.82 -15.66 2.01
CA SER A 352 -0.11 -15.19 3.20
C SER A 352 -0.34 -13.68 3.48
N ASN A 353 -1.05 -12.97 2.60
CA ASN A 353 -1.36 -11.53 2.72
C ASN A 353 -2.75 -11.32 3.34
N THR A 354 -2.93 -11.83 4.56
CA THR A 354 -4.22 -11.77 5.26
C THR A 354 -4.40 -10.44 5.98
N LEU A 355 -5.62 -9.88 5.95
CA LEU A 355 -5.94 -8.68 6.72
C LEU A 355 -6.56 -9.06 8.06
N THR A 356 -5.85 -8.82 9.15
CA THR A 356 -6.38 -9.01 10.51
C THR A 356 -7.19 -7.80 10.96
N ILE A 357 -8.46 -7.99 11.28
CA ILE A 357 -9.37 -6.91 11.72
C ILE A 357 -9.64 -6.93 13.23
N ALA A 358 -9.35 -8.04 13.90
CA ALA A 358 -9.24 -8.21 15.34
C ALA A 358 -8.38 -9.45 15.60
N PRO A 359 -7.80 -9.66 16.79
CA PRO A 359 -6.97 -10.83 17.06
C PRO A 359 -7.73 -12.13 16.75
N GLY A 360 -7.17 -12.95 15.84
CA GLY A 360 -7.80 -14.19 15.36
C GLY A 360 -8.98 -14.01 14.40
N VAL A 361 -9.29 -12.79 13.94
CA VAL A 361 -10.34 -12.49 12.95
C VAL A 361 -9.71 -11.89 11.70
N VAL A 362 -9.70 -12.65 10.60
CA VAL A 362 -9.00 -12.28 9.37
C VAL A 362 -9.93 -12.23 8.16
N VAL A 363 -9.67 -11.29 7.26
CA VAL A 363 -10.27 -11.19 5.93
C VAL A 363 -9.35 -11.85 4.92
N VAL A 364 -9.90 -12.76 4.12
CA VAL A 364 -9.15 -13.61 3.18
C VAL A 364 -9.91 -13.77 1.87
N TYR A 365 -9.21 -14.08 0.78
CA TYR A 365 -9.88 -14.54 -0.44
C TYR A 365 -10.45 -15.94 -0.29
N ASP A 366 -11.64 -16.17 -0.84
CA ASP A 366 -12.32 -17.48 -0.83
C ASP A 366 -11.53 -18.59 -1.55
N ARG A 367 -10.75 -18.24 -2.57
CA ARG A 367 -9.99 -19.15 -3.43
C ARG A 367 -8.81 -19.86 -2.74
N ASN A 368 -8.32 -19.34 -1.62
CA ASN A 368 -7.17 -19.89 -0.89
C ASN A 368 -7.61 -21.02 0.06
N THR A 369 -8.24 -22.05 -0.51
CA THR A 369 -8.98 -23.08 0.22
C THR A 369 -8.15 -23.86 1.24
N VAL A 370 -6.89 -24.18 0.95
CA VAL A 370 -6.02 -24.96 1.84
C VAL A 370 -5.57 -24.10 3.01
N THR A 371 -5.09 -22.90 2.74
CA THR A 371 -4.66 -21.93 3.76
C THR A 371 -5.82 -21.53 4.67
N ASN A 372 -6.99 -21.24 4.09
CA ASN A 372 -8.20 -20.92 4.85
C ASN A 372 -8.59 -22.06 5.79
N LYS A 373 -8.57 -23.31 5.32
CA LYS A 373 -8.87 -24.46 6.17
C LYS A 373 -7.89 -24.58 7.35
N ILE A 374 -6.59 -24.36 7.11
CA ILE A 374 -5.59 -24.39 8.18
C ILE A 374 -5.82 -23.26 9.17
N LEU A 375 -6.13 -22.05 8.73
CA LEU A 375 -6.44 -20.94 9.63
C LEU A 375 -7.65 -21.26 10.53
N GLU A 376 -8.70 -21.87 9.98
CA GLU A 376 -9.86 -22.36 10.74
C GLU A 376 -9.46 -23.45 11.77
N GLU A 377 -8.57 -24.38 11.40
CA GLU A 377 -8.03 -25.41 12.31
C GLU A 377 -7.19 -24.82 13.45
N TYR A 378 -6.54 -23.68 13.21
CA TYR A 378 -5.85 -22.89 14.23
C TYR A 378 -6.79 -21.99 15.07
N GLY A 379 -8.11 -22.09 14.84
CA GLY A 379 -9.15 -21.42 15.63
C GLY A 379 -9.47 -19.99 15.17
N LEU A 380 -9.01 -19.57 13.99
CA LEU A 380 -9.29 -18.23 13.48
C LEU A 380 -10.70 -18.15 12.88
N ARG A 381 -11.34 -16.99 13.05
CA ARG A 381 -12.58 -16.63 12.35
C ARG A 381 -12.25 -15.99 11.02
N LEU A 382 -12.71 -16.58 9.93
CA LEU A 382 -12.47 -16.05 8.58
C LEU A 382 -13.68 -15.28 8.04
N ILE A 383 -13.40 -14.13 7.45
CA ILE A 383 -14.33 -13.39 6.60
C ILE A 383 -13.85 -13.58 5.17
N LYS A 384 -14.51 -14.48 4.45
CA LYS A 384 -14.14 -14.84 3.08
C LYS A 384 -14.78 -13.84 2.12
N ILE A 385 -13.97 -13.21 1.28
CA ILE A 385 -14.42 -12.33 0.20
C ILE A 385 -14.07 -12.93 -1.15
N ARG A 386 -14.88 -12.63 -2.16
CA ARG A 386 -14.56 -12.93 -3.55
C ARG A 386 -13.62 -11.85 -4.10
N GLY A 387 -12.58 -12.27 -4.82
CA GLY A 387 -11.61 -11.35 -5.44
C GLY A 387 -11.07 -11.90 -6.75
N SER A 388 -11.97 -12.38 -7.62
CA SER A 388 -11.60 -12.95 -8.93
C SER A 388 -10.95 -11.91 -9.84
N GLU A 389 -11.44 -10.66 -9.78
CA GLU A 389 -10.93 -9.55 -10.57
C GLU A 389 -9.86 -8.79 -9.80
N LEU A 390 -10.04 -8.56 -8.49
CA LEU A 390 -9.10 -7.81 -7.65
C LEU A 390 -7.71 -8.47 -7.53
N VAL A 391 -7.64 -9.80 -7.51
CA VAL A 391 -6.36 -10.52 -7.45
C VAL A 391 -5.50 -10.37 -8.71
N ARG A 392 -6.06 -9.89 -9.84
CA ARG A 392 -5.31 -9.72 -11.10
C ARG A 392 -4.23 -8.65 -11.02
N GLY A 393 -4.31 -7.74 -10.04
CA GLY A 393 -3.22 -6.82 -9.72
C GLY A 393 -2.15 -7.39 -8.79
N ARG A 394 -2.22 -8.68 -8.42
CA ARG A 394 -1.32 -9.36 -7.44
C ARG A 394 -1.32 -8.73 -6.05
N GLY A 395 -2.49 -8.70 -5.40
CA GLY A 395 -2.58 -8.29 -4.01
C GLY A 395 -3.79 -8.84 -3.27
N GLY A 396 -3.61 -9.04 -1.96
CA GLY A 396 -4.62 -9.54 -1.04
C GLY A 396 -5.43 -8.45 -0.34
N PRO A 397 -6.31 -8.84 0.61
CA PRO A 397 -7.06 -7.90 1.44
C PRO A 397 -6.17 -6.94 2.24
N ARG A 398 -4.95 -7.34 2.64
CA ARG A 398 -4.02 -6.45 3.35
C ARG A 398 -3.40 -5.41 2.40
N CYS A 399 -3.02 -5.79 1.18
CA CYS A 399 -2.56 -4.86 0.14
C CYS A 399 -3.62 -3.79 -0.18
N MET A 400 -4.90 -4.18 -0.20
CA MET A 400 -6.02 -3.26 -0.52
C MET A 400 -6.44 -2.33 0.62
N SER A 401 -5.74 -2.34 1.77
CA SER A 401 -6.18 -1.62 2.96
C SER A 401 -5.05 -0.88 3.66
N MET A 402 -5.38 0.27 4.26
CA MET A 402 -4.46 1.02 5.12
C MET A 402 -5.17 1.42 6.43
N PRO A 403 -4.90 0.73 7.56
CA PRO A 403 -5.48 1.07 8.86
C PRO A 403 -5.19 2.53 9.23
N PHE A 404 -6.18 3.26 9.72
CA PHE A 404 -5.99 4.60 10.30
C PHE A 404 -6.15 4.58 11.82
N GLU A 405 -6.93 3.64 12.34
CA GLU A 405 -7.15 3.47 13.77
C GLU A 405 -7.36 1.98 14.13
N ARG A 406 -6.59 1.50 15.10
CA ARG A 406 -6.78 0.20 15.77
C ARG A 406 -6.82 0.39 17.29
N GLU A 407 -7.60 -0.44 17.99
CA GLU A 407 -7.53 -0.52 19.45
C GLU A 407 -6.13 -1.00 19.90
N GLU A 408 -5.69 -0.51 21.07
CA GLU A 408 -4.44 -0.95 21.69
C GLU A 408 -4.56 -2.36 22.25
N ILE A 409 -3.40 -3.04 22.33
CA ILE A 409 -3.21 -4.38 22.88
C ILE A 409 -2.40 -4.30 24.17
#